data_AF-W1Y3C2-F1
#
_entry.id   AF-W1Y3C2-F1
#
_cell.length_a   1.000
_cell.length_b   1.000
_cell.length_c   1.000
_cell.angle_alpha   90.00
_cell.angle_beta   90.00
_cell.angle_gamma   90.00
#
_symmetry.space_group_name_H-M   'P 1'
#
loop_
_entity.id
_entity.type
_entity.pdbx_description
1 polymer ?
#
loop_
_entity_poly.entity_id
_entity_poly.type
_entity_poly.pdbx_seq_one_letter_code
_entity_poly.pdbx_strand_id
1 'polypeptide(L)'
;IESSNERNNAGTGHAALCELNYTVQQPDGSIDIEKAKEINEQFEISKQFWGHLVKSGNIEDPRAFINPLPHISFVRGKNNV
;
A
#
# COMPACT_ATOMS: atom_id res chain seq x y z
N ILE A 1 -2.78 10.86 -14.78
CA ILE A 1 -3.59 10.41 -13.62
C ILE A 1 -2.68 10.46 -12.42
N GLU A 2 -3.09 11.14 -11.34
CA GLU A 2 -2.31 11.28 -10.12
C GLU A 2 -2.60 10.07 -9.21
N SER A 3 -1.56 9.29 -8.88
CA SER A 3 -1.69 8.04 -8.11
C SER A 3 -2.05 8.24 -6.63
N SER A 4 -1.91 9.45 -6.10
CA SER A 4 -2.29 9.81 -4.72
C SER A 4 -3.78 10.12 -4.56
N ASN A 5 -4.53 10.29 -5.65
CA ASN A 5 -5.97 10.51 -5.59
C ASN A 5 -6.69 9.25 -5.08
N GLU A 6 -7.63 9.42 -4.16
CA GLU A 6 -8.36 8.36 -3.46
C GLU A 6 -9.07 7.36 -4.37
N ARG A 7 -9.41 7.75 -5.60
CA ARG A 7 -10.05 6.88 -6.60
C ARG A 7 -9.06 6.12 -7.48
N ASN A 8 -7.80 6.53 -7.49
CA ASN A 8 -6.71 5.93 -8.27
C ASN A 8 -5.71 5.20 -7.36
N ASN A 9 -5.87 5.32 -6.04
CA ASN A 9 -4.94 4.87 -5.03
C ASN A 9 -5.33 3.50 -4.44
N ALA A 10 -5.33 2.45 -5.27
CA ALA A 10 -5.56 1.07 -4.81
C ALA A 10 -4.30 0.45 -4.17
N GLY A 11 -3.61 1.15 -3.27
CA GLY A 11 -2.52 0.51 -2.51
C GLY A 11 -1.50 1.37 -1.79
N THR A 12 -1.55 2.71 -1.87
CA THR A 12 -0.56 3.54 -1.17
C THR A 12 -1.02 3.84 0.27
N GLY A 13 -0.22 3.39 1.23
CA GLY A 13 -0.35 3.76 2.65
C GLY A 13 -0.38 2.58 3.64
N HIS A 14 -0.75 1.38 3.21
CA HIS A 14 -0.88 0.20 4.08
C HIS A 14 -0.14 -1.03 3.54
N ALA A 15 0.94 -0.82 2.79
CA ALA A 15 1.87 -1.88 2.39
C ALA A 15 1.20 -3.10 1.73
N ALA A 16 0.22 -2.86 0.86
CA ALA A 16 -0.62 -3.87 0.20
C ALA A 16 -1.48 -4.78 1.12
N LEU A 17 -1.49 -4.57 2.43
CA LEU A 17 -2.14 -5.48 3.39
C LEU A 17 -3.67 -5.43 3.39
N CYS A 18 -4.27 -4.40 2.82
CA CYS A 18 -5.73 -4.20 2.80
C CYS A 18 -6.34 -4.35 1.39
N GLU A 19 -5.53 -4.74 0.41
CA GLU A 19 -5.94 -4.83 -1.00
C GLU A 19 -6.40 -6.25 -1.33
N LEU A 20 -7.71 -6.45 -1.37
CA LEU A 20 -8.33 -7.77 -1.54
C LEU A 20 -7.98 -8.46 -2.86
N ASN A 21 -7.70 -7.67 -3.90
CA ASN A 21 -7.28 -8.15 -5.20
C ASN A 21 -5.79 -8.57 -5.25
N TYR A 22 -5.02 -8.42 -4.16
CA TYR A 22 -3.63 -8.86 -4.08
C TYR A 22 -3.46 -10.19 -3.37
N THR A 23 -4.56 -10.75 -2.84
CA THR A 23 -4.61 -12.06 -2.18
C THR A 23 -5.65 -12.96 -2.87
N VAL A 24 -5.36 -13.38 -4.10
CA VAL A 24 -6.33 -14.09 -4.95
C VAL A 24 -6.39 -15.57 -4.57
N GLN A 25 -7.60 -16.10 -4.38
CA GLN A 25 -7.81 -17.53 -4.18
C GLN A 25 -7.61 -18.30 -5.50
N GLN A 26 -6.77 -19.32 -5.44
CA GLN A 26 -6.45 -20.23 -6.53
C GLN A 26 -7.50 -21.34 -6.67
N PRO A 27 -7.55 -22.06 -7.81
CA PRO A 27 -8.52 -23.15 -8.03
C PRO A 27 -8.44 -24.29 -6.99
N ASP A 28 -7.29 -24.47 -6.34
CA ASP A 28 -7.08 -25.46 -5.28
C ASP A 28 -7.46 -24.96 -3.87
N GLY A 29 -7.95 -23.72 -3.78
CA GLY A 29 -8.34 -23.08 -2.52
C GLY A 29 -7.21 -22.36 -1.78
N SER A 30 -5.96 -22.47 -2.24
CA SER A 30 -4.82 -21.70 -1.69
C SER A 30 -4.95 -20.21 -2.01
N ILE A 31 -4.26 -19.35 -1.26
CA ILE A 31 -4.24 -17.90 -1.50
C ILE A 31 -2.86 -17.51 -2.02
N ASP A 32 -2.80 -16.92 -3.21
CA ASP A 32 -1.58 -16.31 -3.74
C ASP A 32 -1.38 -14.94 -3.11
N ILE A 33 -0.23 -14.75 -2.45
CA ILE A 33 0.15 -13.53 -1.74
C ILE A 33 1.36 -12.84 -2.35
N GLU A 34 1.92 -13.33 -3.47
CA GLU A 34 3.21 -12.87 -3.98
C GLU A 34 3.18 -11.38 -4.32
N LYS A 35 2.08 -10.91 -4.93
CA LYS A 35 1.89 -9.49 -5.22
C LYS A 35 1.85 -8.63 -3.96
N ALA A 36 1.15 -9.09 -2.92
CA ALA A 36 1.10 -8.36 -1.66
C ALA A 36 2.49 -8.29 -1.00
N LYS A 37 3.24 -9.39 -1.05
CA LYS A 37 4.62 -9.47 -0.53
C LYS A 37 5.55 -8.50 -1.26
N GLU A 38 5.58 -8.52 -2.59
CA GLU A 38 6.43 -7.64 -3.39
C GLU A 38 6.17 -6.14 -3.11
N ILE A 39 4.90 -5.75 -3.07
CA ILE A 39 4.51 -4.35 -2.79
C ILE A 39 4.87 -3.97 -1.34
N ASN A 40 4.72 -4.90 -0.39
CA ASN A 40 5.11 -4.69 1.00
C ASN A 40 6.61 -4.41 1.12
N GLU A 41 7.44 -5.24 0.47
CA GLU A 41 8.90 -5.05 0.46
C GLU A 41 9.30 -3.69 -0.15
N GLN A 42 8.70 -3.31 -1.27
CA GLN A 42 8.93 -1.99 -1.89
C GLN A 42 8.52 -0.84 -0.97
N PHE A 43 7.42 -0.99 -0.23
CA PHE A 43 6.96 0.00 0.74
C PHE A 43 7.96 0.16 1.89
N GLU A 44 8.49 -0.94 2.43
CA GLU A 44 9.50 -0.91 3.49
C GLU A 44 10.81 -0.26 3.02
N ILE A 45 11.29 -0.60 1.82
CA ILE A 45 12.46 0.05 1.21
C ILE A 45 12.23 1.56 1.05
N SER A 46 11.05 1.97 0.61
CA SER A 46 10.69 3.39 0.46
C SER A 46 10.75 4.13 1.79
N LYS A 47 10.21 3.53 2.87
CA LYS A 47 10.31 4.10 4.22
C LYS A 47 11.75 4.25 4.69
N GLN A 48 12.61 3.26 4.43
CA GLN A 48 14.03 3.32 4.79
C GLN A 48 14.74 4.45 4.04
N PHE A 49 14.46 4.61 2.74
CA PHE A 49 15.00 5.68 1.93
C PHE A 49 14.58 7.06 2.44
N TRP A 50 13.28 7.28 2.71
CA TRP A 50 12.81 8.54 3.30
C TRP A 50 13.43 8.80 4.69
N GLY A 51 13.55 7.76 5.53
CA GLY A 51 14.23 7.86 6.82
C GLY A 51 15.70 8.29 6.69
N HIS A 52 16.41 7.79 5.68
CA HIS A 52 17.77 8.23 5.36
C HIS A 52 17.82 9.70 4.93
N LEU A 53 16.88 10.14 4.07
CA LEU A 53 16.82 11.54 3.62
C LEU A 53 16.51 12.51 4.77
N VAL A 54 15.63 12.13 5.70
CA VAL A 54 15.37 12.89 6.93
C VAL A 54 16.64 12.98 7.78
N LYS A 55 17.30 11.83 8.02
CA LYS A 55 18.53 11.78 8.84
C LYS A 55 19.70 12.57 8.24
N SER A 56 19.76 12.67 6.92
CA SER A 56 20.81 13.41 6.19
C SER A 56 20.47 14.89 5.95
N GLY A 57 19.32 15.37 6.43
CA GLY A 57 18.90 16.77 6.28
C GLY A 57 18.41 17.14 4.87
N ASN A 58 18.19 16.16 3.99
CA ASN A 58 17.62 16.38 2.65
C ASN A 58 16.09 16.49 2.66
N ILE A 59 15.45 16.04 3.75
CA ILE A 59 14.03 16.28 4.04
C ILE A 59 13.95 16.93 5.42
N GLU A 60 13.42 18.15 5.47
CA GLU A 60 13.34 18.94 6.70
C GLU A 60 12.13 18.53 7.56
N ASP A 61 10.93 18.47 6.97
CA ASP A 61 9.70 18.05 7.66
C ASP A 61 9.02 16.88 6.93
N PRO A 62 9.17 15.63 7.42
CA PRO A 62 8.47 14.48 6.85
C PRO A 62 6.94 14.58 6.97
N ARG A 63 6.41 15.37 7.91
CA ARG A 63 4.95 15.53 8.07
C ARG A 63 4.34 16.43 7.00
N ALA A 64 5.14 17.16 6.25
CA ALA A 64 4.65 17.95 5.12
C ALA A 64 4.07 17.07 4.00
N PHE A 65 4.49 15.80 3.89
CA PHE A 65 4.04 14.89 2.83
C PHE A 65 3.61 13.50 3.33
N ILE A 66 3.92 13.10 4.56
CA ILE A 66 3.42 11.86 5.17
C ILE A 66 2.26 12.21 6.12
N ASN A 67 1.04 11.88 5.69
CA ASN A 67 -0.18 12.18 6.43
C ASN A 67 -0.93 10.89 6.76
N PRO A 68 -1.22 10.61 8.04
CA PRO A 68 -2.11 9.51 8.40
C PRO A 68 -3.54 9.88 7.96
N LEU A 69 -4.20 8.97 7.27
CA LEU A 69 -5.59 9.13 6.83
C LEU A 69 -6.40 7.89 7.22
N PRO A 70 -7.69 8.04 7.58
CA PRO A 70 -8.57 6.89 7.74
C PRO A 70 -8.66 6.09 6.45
N HIS A 71 -8.64 4.76 6.56
CA HIS A 71 -8.76 3.84 5.44
C HIS A 71 -10.07 3.04 5.56
N ILE A 72 -10.77 2.86 4.44
CA ILE A 72 -12.01 2.09 4.36
C ILE A 72 -11.96 1.23 3.10
N SER A 73 -12.01 -0.09 3.25
CA SER A 73 -12.29 -1.00 2.15
C SER A 73 -13.81 -1.10 1.96
N PHE A 74 -14.29 -0.82 0.75
CA PHE A 74 -15.69 -1.00 0.38
C PHE A 74 -15.81 -2.07 -0.70
N VAL A 75 -16.58 -3.11 -0.41
CA VAL A 75 -16.75 -4.27 -1.29
C VAL A 75 -18.23 -4.50 -1.54
N ARG A 76 -18.57 -4.94 -2.75
CA ARG A 76 -19.94 -5.32 -3.09
C ARG A 76 -19.98 -6.58 -3.94
N GLY A 77 -20.84 -7.52 -3.55
CA GLY A 77 -21.14 -8.74 -4.31
C GLY A 77 -20.32 -9.95 -3.88
N LYS A 78 -20.93 -11.14 -3.99
CA LYS A 78 -20.37 -12.41 -3.49
C LYS A 78 -19.04 -12.82 -4.13
N ASN A 79 -18.76 -12.36 -5.35
CA ASN A 79 -17.55 -12.71 -6.10
C ASN A 79 -16.42 -11.70 -5.89
N ASN A 80 -16.65 -10.62 -5.12
CA ASN A 80 -15.66 -9.57 -4.86
C ASN A 80 -15.21 -9.56 -3.39
N VAL A 81 -15.71 -10.50 -2.58
CA VAL A 81 -15.29 -10.79 -1.21
C VAL A 81 -14.37 -11.99 -1.19
#